data_AF-A0A3N1JZN4-F1
#
_entry.id   AF-A0A3N1JZN4-F1
#
_cell.length_a   1.000
_cell.length_b   1.000
_cell.length_c   1.000
_cell.angle_alpha   90.00
_cell.angle_beta   90.00
_cell.angle_gamma   90.00
#
_symmetry.space_group_name_H-M   'P 1'
#
loop_
_entity.id
_entity.type
_entity.pdbx_description
1 polymer ?
#
loop_
_entity_poly.entity_id
_entity_poly.type
_entity_poly.pdbx_seq_one_letter_code
_entity_poly.pdbx_strand_id
1 'polypeptide(L)'
;MTTPTAFRFPAPSGRIAELTEDQYAALVGDGGLSRSMLLRIAGAAVLLAHMSEEKPRTLRQIAAAVHGVDEIAPTNMEHRAMVALVAAGLVLRVGSSNQTRYLRVGETR
;
A
#
# COMPACT_ATOMS: atom_id res chain seq x y z
N MET A 1 -31.53 0.77 -13.40
CA MET A 1 -30.50 -0.29 -13.46
C MET A 1 -29.17 0.34 -13.12
N THR A 2 -28.56 -0.03 -12.00
CA THR A 2 -27.19 0.39 -11.64
C THR A 2 -26.21 -0.52 -12.37
N THR A 3 -25.29 0.07 -13.13
CA THR A 3 -24.19 -0.67 -13.77
C THR A 3 -23.34 -1.33 -12.68
N PRO A 4 -23.05 -2.64 -12.75
CA PRO A 4 -22.21 -3.29 -11.75
C PRO A 4 -20.83 -2.63 -11.71
N THR A 5 -20.30 -2.40 -10.51
CA THR A 5 -18.94 -1.87 -10.32
C THR A 5 -17.93 -2.85 -10.92
N ALA A 6 -17.29 -2.47 -12.02
CA ALA A 6 -16.22 -3.24 -12.63
C ALA A 6 -14.88 -2.86 -11.98
N PHE A 7 -14.22 -3.83 -11.36
CA PHE A 7 -12.87 -3.66 -10.82
C PHE A 7 -11.87 -3.82 -11.96
N ARG A 8 -10.96 -2.85 -12.11
CA ARG A 8 -9.96 -2.81 -13.19
C ARG A 8 -8.57 -3.11 -12.65
N PHE A 9 -7.86 -4.04 -13.28
CA PHE A 9 -6.51 -4.43 -12.88
C PHE A 9 -5.59 -4.53 -14.10
N PRO A 10 -4.33 -4.06 -13.99
CA PRO A 10 -3.33 -4.35 -14.99
C PRO A 10 -2.99 -5.85 -14.95
N ALA A 11 -3.29 -6.57 -16.03
CA ALA A 11 -2.84 -7.94 -16.21
C ALA A 11 -1.37 -7.96 -16.68
N PRO A 12 -0.62 -9.05 -16.43
CA PRO A 12 0.76 -9.19 -16.94
C PRO A 12 0.90 -9.03 -18.45
N SER A 13 -0.19 -9.20 -19.21
CA SER A 13 -0.25 -8.98 -20.66
C SER A 13 -0.32 -7.50 -21.07
N GLY A 14 -0.33 -6.56 -20.12
CA GLY A 14 -0.50 -5.13 -20.39
C GLY A 14 -1.93 -4.71 -20.70
N ARG A 15 -2.89 -5.64 -20.68
CA ARG A 15 -4.32 -5.34 -20.80
C ARG A 15 -4.93 -5.02 -19.44
N ILE A 16 -5.95 -4.17 -19.43
CA ILE A 16 -6.80 -4.00 -18.26
C ILE A 16 -7.82 -5.14 -18.26
N ALA A 17 -7.73 -6.01 -17.26
CA ALA A 17 -8.79 -6.98 -16.96
C ALA A 17 -9.89 -6.28 -16.17
N GLU A 18 -11.15 -6.54 -16.51
CA GLU A 18 -12.31 -6.11 -15.74
C GLU A 18 -12.92 -7.33 -15.04
N LEU A 19 -13.05 -7.28 -13.71
CA LEU A 19 -13.74 -8.31 -12.94
C LEU A 19 -15.00 -7.72 -12.30
N THR A 20 -16.05 -8.54 -12.24
CA THR A 20 -17.19 -8.26 -11.37
C THR A 20 -16.79 -8.44 -9.91
N GLU A 21 -17.62 -7.93 -8.99
CA GLU A 21 -17.41 -8.10 -7.55
C GLU A 21 -17.27 -9.58 -7.15
N ASP A 22 -18.16 -10.45 -7.65
CA ASP A 22 -18.12 -11.89 -7.38
C ASP A 22 -16.85 -12.56 -7.90
N GLN A 23 -16.39 -12.16 -9.09
CA GLN A 23 -15.16 -12.69 -9.69
C GLN A 23 -13.92 -12.26 -8.90
N TYR A 24 -13.91 -11.03 -8.39
CA TYR A 24 -12.84 -10.56 -7.52
C TYR A 24 -12.87 -11.26 -6.16
N ALA A 25 -14.05 -11.48 -5.57
CA ALA A 25 -14.19 -12.22 -4.33
C ALA A 25 -13.70 -13.68 -4.47
N ALA A 26 -14.01 -14.34 -5.59
CA ALA A 26 -13.49 -15.67 -5.91
C ALA A 26 -11.96 -15.66 -6.05
N LEU A 27 -11.39 -14.69 -6.76
CA LEU A 27 -9.94 -14.54 -6.89
C LEU A 27 -9.24 -14.33 -5.54
N VAL A 28 -9.82 -13.53 -4.64
CA VAL A 28 -9.29 -13.34 -3.28
C VAL A 28 -9.35 -14.64 -2.47
N GLY A 29 -10.44 -15.41 -2.62
CA GLY A 29 -10.61 -16.72 -1.99
C GLY A 29 -9.60 -17.76 -2.49
N ASP A 30 -9.47 -17.90 -3.82
CA ASP A 30 -8.59 -18.86 -4.48
C ASP A 30 -7.10 -18.50 -4.33
N GLY A 31 -6.79 -17.21 -4.27
CA GLY A 31 -5.43 -16.70 -4.04
C GLY A 31 -4.89 -16.99 -2.63
N GLY A 32 -5.67 -17.62 -1.75
CA GLY A 32 -5.23 -18.01 -0.40
C GLY A 32 -4.97 -16.82 0.52
N LEU A 33 -5.55 -15.64 0.22
CA LEU A 33 -5.36 -14.45 1.03
C LEU A 33 -6.10 -14.58 2.36
N SER A 34 -5.38 -14.98 3.39
CA SER A 34 -5.93 -14.99 4.75
C SER A 34 -6.39 -13.58 5.17
N ARG A 35 -7.37 -13.51 6.07
CA ARG A 35 -7.82 -12.24 6.69
C ARG A 35 -6.66 -11.39 7.23
N SER A 36 -5.64 -12.04 7.79
CA SER A 36 -4.45 -11.36 8.29
C SER A 36 -3.61 -10.70 7.18
N MET A 37 -3.52 -11.33 6.00
CA MET A 37 -2.86 -10.73 4.84
C MET A 37 -3.65 -9.54 4.30
N LEU A 38 -4.97 -9.65 4.22
CA LEU A 38 -5.83 -8.54 3.78
C LEU A 38 -5.69 -7.31 4.70
N LEU A 39 -5.66 -7.51 6.01
CA LEU A 39 -5.40 -6.42 6.96
C LEU A 39 -4.02 -5.78 6.77
N ARG A 40 -2.99 -6.57 6.44
CA ARG A 40 -1.64 -6.06 6.15
C ARG A 40 -1.60 -5.28 4.84
N ILE A 41 -2.29 -5.75 3.80
CA ILE A 41 -2.43 -5.04 2.52
C ILE A 41 -3.13 -3.70 2.76
N ALA A 42 -4.24 -3.70 3.51
CA ALA A 42 -4.96 -2.47 3.86
C ALA A 42 -4.06 -1.49 4.64
N GLY A 43 -3.34 -1.96 5.66
CA GLY A 43 -2.39 -1.13 6.40
C GLY A 43 -1.27 -0.55 5.51
N ALA A 44 -0.72 -1.36 4.60
CA ALA A 44 0.28 -0.90 3.64
C ALA A 44 -0.28 0.16 2.68
N ALA A 45 -1.50 -0.03 2.17
CA ALA A 45 -2.17 0.93 1.30
C ALA A 45 -2.43 2.27 2.00
N VAL A 46 -2.86 2.24 3.27
CA VAL A 46 -3.07 3.46 4.08
C VAL A 46 -1.76 4.22 4.29
N LEU A 47 -0.66 3.54 4.61
CA LEU A 47 0.66 4.19 4.70
C LEU A 47 1.04 4.83 3.37
N LEU A 48 0.91 4.09 2.27
CA LEU A 48 1.27 4.57 0.94
C LEU A 48 0.49 5.83 0.53
N ALA A 49 -0.79 5.91 0.89
CA ALA A 49 -1.65 7.06 0.62
C ALA A 49 -1.18 8.34 1.34
N HIS A 50 -0.46 8.23 2.46
CA HIS A 50 0.04 9.37 3.24
C HIS A 50 1.51 9.72 2.93
N MET A 51 2.10 9.03 1.95
CA MET A 51 3.46 9.29 1.49
C MET A 51 3.47 10.28 0.33
N SER A 52 4.54 11.07 0.25
CA SER A 52 4.77 11.98 -0.87
C SER A 52 5.66 11.33 -1.92
N GLU A 53 5.40 11.67 -3.18
CA GLU A 53 6.26 11.32 -4.32
C GLU A 53 7.47 12.27 -4.46
N GLU A 54 7.44 13.45 -3.82
CA GLU A 54 8.49 14.47 -3.96
C GLU A 54 9.32 14.65 -2.70
N LYS A 55 8.68 14.57 -1.51
CA LYS A 55 9.31 14.90 -0.23
C LYS A 55 9.43 13.67 0.66
N PRO A 56 10.65 13.16 0.91
CA PRO A 56 10.82 11.95 1.70
C PRO A 56 10.45 12.20 3.17
N ARG A 57 9.64 11.30 3.76
CA ARG A 57 9.16 11.38 5.14
C ARG A 57 9.68 10.23 5.99
N THR A 58 9.94 10.47 7.27
CA THR A 58 10.23 9.38 8.22
C THR A 58 8.96 8.56 8.47
N LEU A 59 9.11 7.31 8.92
CA LEU A 59 7.96 6.48 9.28
C LEU A 59 7.11 7.12 10.39
N ARG A 60 7.76 7.83 11.33
CA ARG A 60 7.06 8.59 12.38
C ARG A 60 6.14 9.67 11.80
N GLN A 61 6.63 10.46 10.83
CA GLN A 61 5.83 11.49 10.18
C GLN A 61 4.66 10.91 9.38
N ILE A 62 4.87 9.74 8.76
CA ILE A 62 3.79 9.04 8.03
C ILE A 62 2.75 8.52 9.02
N ALA A 63 3.16 7.88 10.12
CA ALA A 63 2.25 7.41 11.16
C ALA A 63 1.47 8.58 11.79
N ALA A 64 2.14 9.69 12.11
CA ALA A 64 1.48 10.89 12.62
C ALA A 64 0.38 11.39 11.67
N ALA A 65 0.64 11.39 10.36
CA ALA A 65 -0.35 11.77 9.36
C ALA A 65 -1.51 10.77 9.25
N VAL A 66 -1.25 9.46 9.35
CA VAL A 66 -2.28 8.41 9.31
C VAL A 66 -3.21 8.48 10.53
N HIS A 67 -2.65 8.71 11.72
CA HIS A 67 -3.41 8.70 12.97
C HIS A 67 -3.93 10.08 13.38
N GLY A 68 -3.45 11.16 12.76
CA GLY A 68 -3.79 12.53 13.13
C GLY A 68 -3.21 12.97 14.48
N VAL A 69 -2.07 12.40 14.89
CA VAL A 69 -1.42 12.66 16.18
C VAL A 69 0.07 12.96 15.96
N ASP A 70 0.52 14.16 16.36
CA ASP A 70 1.87 14.66 16.05
C ASP A 70 3.00 13.84 16.68
N GLU A 71 2.77 13.28 17.87
CA GLU A 71 3.78 12.52 18.64
C GLU A 71 3.38 11.05 18.82
N ILE A 72 3.37 10.30 17.72
CA ILE A 72 3.13 8.85 17.74
C ILE A 72 4.38 8.05 17.38
N ALA A 73 4.63 6.96 18.11
CA ALA A 73 5.62 5.97 17.72
C ALA A 73 5.00 5.01 16.69
N PRO A 74 5.67 4.73 15.56
CA PRO A 74 5.17 3.73 14.62
C PRO A 74 5.02 2.36 15.30
N THR A 75 3.94 1.68 14.97
CA THR A 75 3.64 0.33 15.43
C THR A 75 4.49 -0.71 14.69
N ASN A 76 4.64 -1.89 15.30
CA ASN A 76 5.30 -3.04 14.63
C ASN A 76 4.65 -3.42 13.30
N MET A 77 3.33 -3.21 13.18
CA MET A 77 2.60 -3.48 11.95
C MET A 77 2.97 -2.50 10.84
N GLU A 78 3.10 -1.21 11.16
CA GLU A 78 3.53 -0.19 10.19
C GLU A 78 4.99 -0.38 9.77
N HIS A 79 5.86 -0.76 10.70
CA HIS A 79 7.23 -1.15 10.37
C HIS A 79 7.27 -2.31 9.36
N ARG A 80 6.49 -3.37 9.60
CA ARG A 80 6.42 -4.52 8.69
C ARG A 80 5.81 -4.15 7.33
N ALA A 81 4.76 -3.33 7.33
CA ALA A 81 4.13 -2.86 6.10
C ALA A 81 5.12 -2.03 5.27
N MET A 82 5.91 -1.16 5.91
CA MET A 82 6.94 -0.38 5.22
C MET A 82 8.02 -1.26 4.58
N VAL A 83 8.48 -2.31 5.28
CA VAL A 83 9.41 -3.29 4.71
C VAL A 83 8.83 -3.97 3.48
N ALA A 84 7.55 -4.37 3.53
CA ALA A 84 6.87 -5.00 2.40
C ALA A 84 6.72 -4.04 1.21
N LEU A 85 6.35 -2.78 1.45
CA LEU A 85 6.23 -1.75 0.41
C LEU A 85 7.56 -1.46 -0.29
N VAL A 86 8.66 -1.41 0.47
CA VAL A 86 10.01 -1.26 -0.10
C VAL A 86 10.39 -2.49 -0.92
N ALA A 87 10.18 -3.69 -0.40
CA ALA A 87 10.48 -4.94 -1.13
C ALA A 87 9.66 -5.09 -2.41
N ALA A 88 8.42 -4.59 -2.42
CA ALA A 88 7.55 -4.57 -3.59
C ALA A 88 7.90 -3.46 -4.61
N GLY A 89 8.88 -2.61 -4.32
CA GLY A 89 9.27 -1.51 -5.20
C GLY A 89 8.25 -0.35 -5.27
N LEU A 90 7.30 -0.30 -4.33
CA LEU A 90 6.31 0.79 -4.26
C LEU A 90 6.81 1.99 -3.46
N VAL A 91 7.87 1.80 -2.68
CA VAL A 91 8.49 2.81 -1.83
C VAL A 91 10.00 2.76 -1.97
N LEU A 92 10.61 3.93 -2.13
CA LEU A 92 12.06 4.11 -2.05
C LEU A 92 12.48 4.44 -0.62
N ARG A 93 13.56 3.82 -0.18
CA ARG A 93 14.26 4.15 1.07
C ARG A 93 15.35 5.17 0.77
N VAL A 94 15.32 6.30 1.46
CA VAL A 94 16.28 7.41 1.33
C VAL A 94 17.07 7.57 2.63
N GLY A 95 18.39 7.58 2.56
CA GLY A 95 19.30 7.70 3.71
C GLY A 95 19.62 6.39 4.43
N SER A 96 20.43 6.46 5.49
CA SER A 96 20.91 5.30 6.27
C SER A 96 20.31 5.24 7.69
N SER A 97 20.26 4.03 8.24
CA SER A 97 19.79 3.63 9.59
C SER A 97 18.94 4.67 10.35
N ASN A 98 19.58 5.59 11.06
CA ASN A 98 18.95 6.51 12.02
C ASN A 98 18.19 7.69 11.38
N GLN A 99 18.37 7.93 10.08
CA GLN A 99 17.64 8.97 9.32
C GLN A 99 16.89 8.38 8.13
N THR A 100 16.47 7.11 8.22
CA THR A 100 15.72 6.47 7.15
C THR A 100 14.43 7.25 6.85
N ARG A 101 14.30 7.73 5.62
CA ARG A 101 13.10 8.35 5.09
C ARG A 101 12.56 7.53 3.91
N TYR A 102 11.30 7.75 3.58
CA TYR A 102 10.59 6.98 2.59
C TYR A 102 9.89 7.91 1.61
N LEU A 103 9.93 7.54 0.34
CA LEU A 103 9.30 8.24 -0.77
C LEU A 103 8.44 7.25 -1.55
N ARG A 104 7.22 7.65 -1.93
CA ARG A 104 6.39 6.81 -2.80
C ARG A 104 7.03 6.75 -4.19
N VAL A 105 7.06 5.57 -4.79
CA VAL A 105 7.35 5.43 -6.23
C VAL A 105 6.08 5.85 -6.97
N GLY A 106 6.18 6.92 -7.78
CA GLY A 106 5.09 7.34 -8.65
C GLY A 106 4.77 6.27 -9.69
N GLU A 107 3.54 6.28 -10.21
CA GLU A 107 3.17 5.38 -11.31
C GLU A 107 4.00 5.73 -12.56
N THR A 108 4.77 4.76 -13.08
CA THR A 108 5.35 4.86 -14.42
C THR A 108 4.20 4.99 -15.42
N ARG A 109 4.07 6.18 -16.01
CA ARG A 109 3.13 6.49 -17.10
C ARG A 109 3.49 5.76 -18.39
#